data_AF-A0A538CQY2-F1
#
_entry.id   AF-A0A538CQY2-F1
#
_cell.length_a   1.000
_cell.length_b   1.000
_cell.length_c   1.000
_cell.angle_alpha   90.00
_cell.angle_beta   90.00
_cell.angle_gamma   90.00
#
_symmetry.space_group_name_H-M   'P 1'
#
loop_
_entity.id
_entity.type
_entity.pdbx_description
1 polymer ?
#
loop_
_entity_poly.entity_id
_entity_poly.type
_entity_poly.pdbx_seq_one_letter_code
_entity_poly.pdbx_strand_id
1 'polypeptide(L)'
;MGSGATILSISHSAQANHNGGQLQFGPDGKLYAGTGDGGGGGDQLHNAQDVTRLLGKLLRMNPDGSAPADNPFSNEVWSLGLRNPWRFSFDRLTGDLTIGDVGQDAYEEVDFAAAPAAGKGVNYGWNHYEGLHPYSDPSDTLGPNCCTLPVLEHSHTDGWYAIIGGYVVRDPAVPELAGRYVYGDNAKGDLYAATLSPGSAKGDGATGMHVADLSGFGEDAAGRLYAASLDGPVYRLVSDTPPAPPGTGGPPLGGPGGGAGGDTTPPNVTLRVARRQHVLRTKRFVAQVSCDEQCGLAVSAKRTRARRVTAAANARIRVVLRPSRKALRLWSRIVRRHHKLVIRVHVRATDAAGNATTRSARVRVVR
;
A
#
# COMPACT_ATOMS: atom_id res chain seq x y z
N MET A 1 0.43 19.90 -24.22
CA MET A 1 1.58 20.15 -23.34
C MET A 1 1.08 20.06 -21.91
N GLY A 2 1.61 19.14 -21.11
CA GLY A 2 1.39 19.17 -19.67
C GLY A 2 2.23 20.29 -19.06
N SER A 3 1.70 21.00 -18.06
CA SER A 3 2.54 21.84 -17.19
C SER A 3 3.21 20.93 -16.16
N GLY A 4 4.53 21.05 -16.01
CA GLY A 4 5.30 20.37 -14.96
C GLY A 4 6.13 21.37 -14.18
N ALA A 5 6.48 21.02 -12.94
CA ALA A 5 7.43 21.76 -12.13
C ALA A 5 8.47 20.76 -11.59
N THR A 6 9.75 21.14 -11.66
CA THR A 6 10.83 20.35 -11.05
C THR A 6 10.79 20.56 -9.55
N ILE A 7 10.55 19.48 -8.80
CA ILE A 7 10.54 19.50 -7.33
C ILE A 7 11.86 19.00 -6.72
N LEU A 8 12.61 18.17 -7.44
CA LEU A 8 13.94 17.69 -7.05
C LEU A 8 14.74 17.31 -8.31
N SER A 9 16.06 17.49 -8.26
CA SER A 9 16.99 16.99 -9.27
C SER A 9 18.21 16.40 -8.60
N ILE A 10 18.53 15.16 -8.93
CA ILE A 10 19.67 14.42 -8.38
C ILE A 10 20.60 14.06 -9.54
N SER A 11 21.86 14.51 -9.47
CA SER A 11 22.83 14.27 -10.52
C SER A 11 23.31 12.81 -10.52
N HIS A 12 23.23 12.13 -11.67
CA HIS A 12 23.81 10.81 -11.94
C HIS A 12 24.88 10.95 -13.04
N SER A 13 25.90 11.77 -12.77
CA SER A 13 26.90 12.15 -13.79
C SER A 13 28.04 11.15 -13.96
N ALA A 14 28.17 10.17 -13.05
CA ALA A 14 29.31 9.26 -13.01
C ALA A 14 29.05 7.94 -13.76
N GLN A 15 27.88 7.33 -13.57
CA GLN A 15 27.55 6.03 -14.14
C GLN A 15 26.13 6.04 -14.72
N ALA A 16 25.86 5.10 -15.62
CA ALA A 16 24.58 5.00 -16.33
C ALA A 16 23.53 4.12 -15.63
N ASN A 17 23.90 3.46 -14.53
CA ASN A 17 23.08 2.51 -13.77
C ASN A 17 22.76 3.01 -12.35
N HIS A 18 21.91 2.26 -11.64
CA HIS A 18 21.44 2.51 -10.28
C HIS A 18 20.75 3.87 -10.09
N ASN A 19 19.85 4.19 -11.02
CA ASN A 19 19.04 5.41 -10.91
C ASN A 19 17.90 5.28 -9.87
N GLY A 20 17.53 4.04 -9.49
CA GLY A 20 16.28 3.78 -8.78
C GLY A 20 15.08 4.29 -9.57
N GLY A 21 14.19 5.03 -8.91
CA GLY A 21 13.17 5.85 -9.57
C GLY A 21 11.73 5.54 -9.21
N GLN A 22 11.47 4.59 -8.30
CA GLN A 22 10.11 4.46 -7.78
C GLN A 22 9.71 5.71 -7.00
N LEU A 23 8.50 6.20 -7.30
CA LEU A 23 7.81 7.24 -6.55
C LEU A 23 6.50 6.70 -5.98
N GLN A 24 6.24 6.95 -4.69
CA GLN A 24 4.99 6.55 -4.06
C GLN A 24 4.62 7.52 -2.94
N PHE A 25 3.33 7.84 -2.81
CA PHE A 25 2.84 8.52 -1.62
C PHE A 25 2.69 7.52 -0.48
N GLY A 26 3.33 7.81 0.65
CA GLY A 26 3.25 6.99 1.86
C GLY A 26 1.95 7.21 2.64
N PRO A 27 1.71 6.41 3.70
CA PRO A 27 0.51 6.50 4.54
C PRO A 27 0.39 7.84 5.28
N ASP A 28 1.49 8.57 5.43
CA ASP A 28 1.57 9.90 6.03
C ASP A 28 1.30 11.05 5.03
N GLY A 29 1.01 10.72 3.77
CA GLY A 29 0.76 11.67 2.70
C GLY A 29 1.99 12.38 2.16
N LYS A 30 3.20 11.90 2.48
CA LYS A 30 4.46 12.39 1.91
C LYS A 30 4.83 11.62 0.65
N LEU A 31 5.62 12.25 -0.21
CA LEU A 31 6.18 11.63 -1.40
C LEU A 31 7.47 10.92 -1.03
N TYR A 32 7.55 9.63 -1.33
CA TYR A 32 8.76 8.83 -1.17
C TYR A 32 9.40 8.55 -2.52
N ALA A 33 10.73 8.52 -2.56
CA ALA A 33 11.51 8.21 -3.74
C ALA A 33 12.67 7.27 -3.40
N GLY A 34 12.80 6.15 -4.12
CA GLY A 34 13.96 5.26 -4.02
C GLY A 34 15.02 5.69 -5.03
N THR A 35 16.26 5.88 -4.57
CA THR A 35 17.38 6.35 -5.38
C THR A 35 18.57 5.43 -5.16
N GLY A 36 19.11 4.86 -6.24
CA GLY A 36 20.33 4.05 -6.13
C GLY A 36 21.56 4.88 -5.79
N ASP A 37 22.65 4.21 -5.49
CA ASP A 37 23.93 4.78 -5.03
C ASP A 37 24.67 5.59 -6.12
N GLY A 38 24.16 5.62 -7.34
CA GLY A 38 24.75 6.32 -8.47
C GLY A 38 25.62 5.44 -9.36
N GLY A 39 25.63 4.11 -9.14
CA GLY A 39 26.11 3.12 -10.09
C GLY A 39 27.54 2.67 -9.87
N GLY A 40 28.02 1.84 -10.80
CA GLY A 40 29.31 1.14 -10.65
C GLY A 40 29.21 0.02 -9.61
N GLY A 41 30.37 -0.39 -9.07
CA GLY A 41 30.45 -1.44 -8.06
C GLY A 41 30.98 -0.91 -6.73
N GLY A 42 30.37 -1.33 -5.63
CA GLY A 42 30.86 -1.04 -4.28
C GLY A 42 30.79 0.43 -3.87
N ASP A 43 29.80 1.19 -4.35
CA ASP A 43 29.56 2.60 -3.97
C ASP A 43 30.84 3.47 -4.00
N GLN A 44 31.53 3.50 -5.15
CA GLN A 44 32.84 4.17 -5.34
C GLN A 44 32.84 5.68 -5.02
N LEU A 45 31.66 6.28 -4.89
CA LEU A 45 31.47 7.69 -4.57
C LEU A 45 31.03 7.91 -3.12
N HIS A 46 30.95 6.85 -2.31
CA HIS A 46 30.59 6.83 -0.91
C HIS A 46 29.25 7.53 -0.64
N ASN A 47 28.29 7.32 -1.55
CA ASN A 47 27.02 8.01 -1.48
C ASN A 47 26.09 7.37 -0.46
N ALA A 48 26.02 6.04 -0.39
CA ALA A 48 25.00 5.29 0.35
C ALA A 48 25.05 5.58 1.86
N GLN A 49 26.24 5.71 2.43
CA GLN A 49 26.46 6.02 3.84
C GLN A 49 26.44 7.53 4.17
N ASP A 50 26.69 8.41 3.19
CA ASP A 50 26.70 9.86 3.38
C ASP A 50 25.27 10.44 3.41
N VAL A 51 24.85 10.94 4.57
CA VAL A 51 23.53 11.57 4.79
C VAL A 51 23.37 12.93 4.11
N THR A 52 24.46 13.54 3.63
CA THR A 52 24.42 14.80 2.87
C THR A 52 24.15 14.57 1.38
N ARG A 53 24.19 13.31 0.93
CA ARG A 53 23.86 12.89 -0.44
C ARG A 53 22.46 12.32 -0.53
N LEU A 54 21.90 12.41 -1.74
CA LEU A 54 20.55 11.90 -2.07
C LEU A 54 20.59 10.61 -2.89
N LEU A 55 21.76 9.97 -3.00
CA LEU A 55 21.96 8.69 -3.69
C LEU A 55 22.18 7.58 -2.66
N GLY A 56 21.69 6.38 -2.96
CA GLY A 56 21.70 5.20 -2.08
C GLY A 56 20.75 5.37 -0.89
N LYS A 57 19.55 5.92 -1.15
CA LYS A 57 18.59 6.40 -0.15
C LYS A 57 17.16 5.97 -0.47
N LEU A 58 16.36 5.92 0.59
CA LEU A 58 14.93 6.19 0.50
C LEU A 58 14.72 7.64 0.94
N LEU A 59 14.16 8.46 0.07
CA LEU A 59 13.87 9.87 0.32
C LEU A 59 12.40 10.03 0.72
N ARG A 60 12.12 11.06 1.54
CA ARG A 60 10.77 11.48 1.94
C ARG A 60 10.66 13.00 1.86
N MET A 61 9.69 13.46 1.07
CA MET A 61 9.47 14.86 0.72
C MET A 61 8.01 15.26 0.96
N ASN A 62 7.77 16.54 1.21
CA ASN A 62 6.45 17.12 0.98
C ASN A 62 6.11 17.09 -0.52
N PRO A 63 4.82 17.22 -0.90
CA PRO A 63 4.42 17.21 -2.32
C PRO A 63 5.06 18.31 -3.19
N ASP A 64 5.62 19.35 -2.57
CA ASP A 64 6.35 20.44 -3.23
C ASP A 64 7.86 20.19 -3.36
N GLY A 65 8.36 19.05 -2.88
CA GLY A 65 9.77 18.67 -2.87
C GLY A 65 10.53 19.03 -1.61
N SER A 66 9.98 19.85 -0.71
CA SER A 66 10.68 20.25 0.51
C SER A 66 10.82 19.09 1.51
N ALA A 67 11.95 19.02 2.20
CA ALA A 67 12.14 18.11 3.33
C ALA A 67 11.10 18.37 4.45
N PRO A 68 10.33 17.36 4.88
CA PRO A 68 9.51 17.45 6.08
C PRO A 68 10.33 17.74 7.33
N ALA A 69 9.80 18.57 8.23
CA ALA A 69 10.49 18.98 9.46
C ALA A 69 10.80 17.83 10.44
N ASP A 70 10.10 16.71 10.31
CA ASP A 70 10.29 15.50 11.12
C ASP A 70 11.24 14.48 10.46
N ASN A 71 11.89 14.80 9.34
CA ASN A 71 12.91 13.95 8.75
C ASN A 71 14.16 13.85 9.66
N PRO A 72 14.79 12.66 9.73
CA PRO A 72 15.84 12.36 10.70
C PRO A 72 17.13 13.16 10.53
N PHE A 73 17.44 13.61 9.31
CA PHE A 73 18.71 14.27 8.97
C PHE A 73 18.55 15.73 8.52
N SER A 74 17.38 16.33 8.79
CA SER A 74 17.05 17.72 8.40
C SER A 74 17.15 18.01 6.88
N ASN A 75 17.04 16.96 6.06
CA ASN A 75 16.95 17.01 4.60
C ASN A 75 15.97 15.91 4.12
N GLU A 76 15.89 15.65 2.82
CA GLU A 76 14.97 14.67 2.21
C GLU A 76 15.28 13.22 2.57
N VAL A 77 16.44 12.92 3.17
CA VAL A 77 16.84 11.55 3.50
C VAL A 77 15.94 10.98 4.61
N TRP A 78 15.26 9.88 4.28
CA TRP A 78 14.46 9.11 5.23
C TRP A 78 15.20 7.89 5.74
N SER A 79 15.80 7.13 4.82
CA SER A 79 16.63 5.95 5.09
C SER A 79 17.89 5.99 4.21
N LEU A 80 18.94 5.31 4.63
CA LEU A 80 20.24 5.27 3.95
C LEU A 80 20.79 3.85 3.86
N GLY A 81 21.96 3.71 3.23
CA GLY A 81 22.63 2.43 3.08
C GLY A 81 21.90 1.47 2.14
N LEU A 82 21.34 1.99 1.06
CA LEU A 82 20.70 1.20 -0.01
C LEU A 82 21.56 1.26 -1.27
N ARG A 83 21.56 0.19 -2.08
CA ARG A 83 22.33 0.10 -3.32
C ARG A 83 21.54 0.59 -4.53
N ASN A 84 20.45 -0.09 -4.84
CA ASN A 84 19.57 0.20 -5.95
C ASN A 84 18.13 -0.26 -5.61
N PRO A 85 17.43 0.48 -4.72
CA PRO A 85 16.09 0.12 -4.26
C PRO A 85 15.08 0.22 -5.41
N TRP A 86 14.82 -0.93 -6.06
CA TRP A 86 14.07 -0.99 -7.32
C TRP A 86 12.57 -0.84 -7.12
N ARG A 87 12.01 -1.60 -6.17
CA ARG A 87 10.67 -1.33 -5.64
C ARG A 87 10.67 -1.22 -4.13
N PHE A 88 9.83 -0.34 -3.62
CA PHE A 88 9.35 -0.37 -2.26
C PHE A 88 7.82 -0.28 -2.23
N SER A 89 7.20 -0.69 -1.15
CA SER A 89 5.76 -0.51 -0.96
C SER A 89 5.43 -0.32 0.50
N PHE A 90 4.28 0.34 0.73
CA PHE A 90 3.67 0.41 2.04
C PHE A 90 2.48 -0.54 2.08
N ASP A 91 2.42 -1.43 3.06
CA ASP A 91 1.22 -2.21 3.30
C ASP A 91 0.07 -1.26 3.62
N ARG A 92 -1.02 -1.37 2.86
CA ARG A 92 -2.18 -0.48 2.99
C ARG A 92 -2.98 -0.70 4.26
N LEU A 93 -2.79 -1.85 4.91
CA LEU A 93 -3.46 -2.14 6.16
C LEU A 93 -2.65 -1.62 7.36
N THR A 94 -1.36 -1.94 7.43
CA THR A 94 -0.53 -1.63 8.60
C THR A 94 0.32 -0.35 8.44
N GLY A 95 0.68 0.01 7.21
CA GLY A 95 1.64 1.06 6.91
C GLY A 95 3.10 0.61 6.97
N ASP A 96 3.36 -0.70 7.12
CA ASP A 96 4.72 -1.25 7.11
C ASP A 96 5.39 -1.00 5.75
N LEU A 97 6.69 -0.73 5.78
CA LEU A 97 7.52 -0.51 4.60
C LEU A 97 8.28 -1.78 4.25
N THR A 98 8.24 -2.15 2.98
CA THR A 98 9.11 -3.19 2.41
C THR A 98 9.87 -2.60 1.22
N ILE A 99 11.16 -2.93 1.08
CA ILE A 99 12.02 -2.49 -0.03
C ILE A 99 12.67 -3.74 -0.62
N GLY A 100 12.59 -3.92 -1.94
CA GLY A 100 13.47 -4.82 -2.68
C GLY A 100 14.66 -4.02 -3.19
N ASP A 101 15.85 -4.38 -2.75
CA ASP A 101 17.11 -3.72 -3.10
C ASP A 101 17.99 -4.66 -3.93
N VAL A 102 18.45 -4.17 -5.09
CA VAL A 102 19.21 -4.98 -6.03
C VAL A 102 20.66 -5.09 -5.59
N GLY A 103 21.10 -6.32 -5.45
CA GLY A 103 22.43 -6.74 -5.00
C GLY A 103 23.57 -6.38 -5.93
N GLN A 104 24.80 -6.51 -5.43
CA GLN A 104 26.01 -6.23 -6.19
C GLN A 104 26.40 -7.38 -7.10
N ASP A 105 26.93 -8.45 -6.52
CA ASP A 105 27.50 -9.58 -7.25
C ASP A 105 27.03 -10.94 -6.69
N ALA A 106 26.51 -10.99 -5.47
CA ALA A 106 26.29 -12.23 -4.74
C ALA A 106 24.87 -12.39 -4.21
N TYR A 107 24.23 -11.32 -3.69
CA TYR A 107 22.97 -11.45 -2.97
C TYR A 107 21.98 -10.35 -3.30
N GLU A 108 20.77 -10.75 -3.67
CA GLU A 108 19.59 -9.88 -3.72
C GLU A 108 18.90 -9.82 -2.36
N GLU A 109 18.25 -8.69 -2.02
CA GLU A 109 17.69 -8.53 -0.66
C GLU A 109 16.29 -7.88 -0.59
N VAL A 110 15.59 -8.19 0.50
CA VAL A 110 14.35 -7.51 0.90
C VAL A 110 14.48 -6.98 2.31
N ASP A 111 14.34 -5.66 2.44
CA ASP A 111 14.27 -4.96 3.73
C ASP A 111 12.84 -4.78 4.20
N PHE A 112 12.66 -4.76 5.52
CA PHE A 112 11.37 -4.53 6.15
C PHE A 112 11.48 -3.61 7.36
N ALA A 113 10.55 -2.66 7.47
CA ALA A 113 10.41 -1.82 8.65
C ALA A 113 8.93 -1.65 9.03
N ALA A 114 8.60 -1.92 10.29
CA ALA A 114 7.24 -1.82 10.78
C ALA A 114 6.79 -0.36 11.03
N ALA A 115 5.51 -0.10 10.82
CA ALA A 115 4.84 1.13 11.22
C ALA A 115 4.87 1.32 12.76
N PRO A 116 4.73 2.56 13.28
CA PRO A 116 4.44 3.81 12.55
C PRO A 116 5.68 4.59 12.07
N ALA A 117 6.89 4.17 12.44
CA ALA A 117 8.14 4.85 12.09
C ALA A 117 8.93 4.12 10.99
N ALA A 118 8.22 3.40 10.11
CA ALA A 118 8.78 2.52 9.09
C ALA A 118 9.88 3.24 8.28
N GLY A 119 11.12 2.76 8.39
CA GLY A 119 12.30 3.27 7.69
C GLY A 119 12.93 4.55 8.26
N LYS A 120 12.37 5.18 9.31
CA LYS A 120 12.85 6.48 9.80
C LYS A 120 14.28 6.39 10.34
N GLY A 121 15.22 7.00 9.63
CA GLY A 121 16.64 7.10 10.00
C GLY A 121 17.38 5.77 9.93
N VAL A 122 16.77 4.74 9.33
CA VAL A 122 17.32 3.39 9.22
C VAL A 122 18.45 3.36 8.20
N ASN A 123 19.55 2.71 8.55
CA ASN A 123 20.66 2.41 7.66
C ASN A 123 20.66 0.91 7.34
N TYR A 124 20.44 0.57 6.07
CA TYR A 124 20.31 -0.81 5.58
C TYR A 124 21.67 -1.47 5.28
N GLY A 125 22.76 -0.72 5.43
CA GLY A 125 24.10 -1.27 5.53
C GLY A 125 24.92 -1.28 4.24
N TRP A 126 24.34 -1.09 3.04
CA TRP A 126 25.14 -0.96 1.82
C TRP A 126 26.06 0.28 1.87
N ASN A 127 27.35 0.22 1.58
CA ASN A 127 28.13 -0.88 1.01
C ASN A 127 29.02 -1.61 2.05
N HIS A 128 28.61 -1.69 3.32
CA HIS A 128 29.27 -2.51 4.35
C HIS A 128 28.71 -3.94 4.44
N TYR A 129 27.53 -4.16 3.86
CA TYR A 129 26.85 -5.44 3.76
C TYR A 129 26.23 -5.60 2.37
N GLU A 130 26.24 -6.82 1.87
CA GLU A 130 25.45 -7.27 0.71
C GLU A 130 24.62 -8.47 1.18
N GLY A 131 23.31 -8.31 1.31
CA GLY A 131 22.49 -9.27 2.05
C GLY A 131 22.89 -9.31 3.52
N LEU A 132 23.05 -10.51 4.06
CA LEU A 132 23.49 -10.76 5.43
C LEU A 132 25.03 -10.85 5.56
N HIS A 133 25.76 -10.59 4.49
CA HIS A 133 27.20 -10.85 4.40
C HIS A 133 27.99 -9.55 4.45
N PRO A 134 29.09 -9.47 5.22
CA PRO A 134 29.99 -8.33 5.16
C PRO A 134 30.50 -8.12 3.74
N TYR A 135 30.38 -6.90 3.26
CA TYR A 135 30.89 -6.43 1.97
C TYR A 135 31.71 -5.20 2.32
N SER A 136 33.01 -5.11 2.06
CA SER A 136 33.69 -3.82 2.24
C SER A 136 35.07 -3.75 1.61
N ASP A 137 35.34 -2.55 1.10
CA ASP A 137 36.65 -1.93 1.04
C ASP A 137 36.96 -1.33 2.44
N PRO A 138 38.14 -1.56 3.02
CA PRO A 138 38.52 -1.01 4.34
C PRO A 138 38.53 0.52 4.46
N SER A 139 38.39 1.26 3.35
CA SER A 139 38.43 2.73 3.33
C SER A 139 37.08 3.41 3.57
N ASP A 140 35.96 2.67 3.60
CA ASP A 140 34.63 3.26 3.71
C ASP A 140 34.21 3.59 5.15
N THR A 141 33.44 4.66 5.34
CA THR A 141 32.99 5.12 6.66
C THR A 141 31.52 4.81 6.87
N LEU A 142 31.23 4.00 7.89
CA LEU A 142 29.86 3.65 8.27
C LEU A 142 29.07 4.88 8.72
N GLY A 143 27.94 5.09 8.08
CA GLY A 143 26.96 6.12 8.42
C GLY A 143 26.22 5.81 9.72
N PRO A 144 25.41 6.77 10.22
CA PRO A 144 24.69 6.62 11.47
C PRO A 144 23.65 5.50 11.44
N ASN A 145 23.22 5.05 12.61
CA ASN A 145 22.10 4.11 12.82
C ASN A 145 22.24 2.76 12.09
N CYS A 146 23.47 2.37 11.78
CA CYS A 146 23.74 1.08 11.15
C CYS A 146 23.75 -0.07 12.18
N CYS A 147 23.39 -1.30 11.82
CA CYS A 147 22.83 -1.73 10.53
C CYS A 147 21.54 -2.51 10.77
N THR A 148 20.50 -2.21 10.00
CA THR A 148 19.29 -3.04 9.91
C THR A 148 19.45 -3.94 8.70
N LEU A 149 19.77 -5.20 8.94
CA LEU A 149 19.95 -6.20 7.90
C LEU A 149 18.61 -6.62 7.27
N PRO A 150 18.64 -7.12 6.02
CA PRO A 150 17.43 -7.54 5.32
C PRO A 150 16.74 -8.73 5.99
N VAL A 151 15.45 -8.89 5.72
CA VAL A 151 14.64 -9.99 6.25
C VAL A 151 14.59 -11.20 5.31
N LEU A 152 15.01 -11.01 4.06
CA LEU A 152 15.23 -12.06 3.05
C LEU A 152 16.49 -11.73 2.25
N GLU A 153 17.27 -12.74 1.93
CA GLU A 153 18.33 -12.67 0.92
C GLU A 153 18.18 -13.83 -0.07
N HIS A 154 18.62 -13.63 -1.31
CA HIS A 154 18.67 -14.67 -2.31
C HIS A 154 20.01 -14.65 -3.06
N SER A 155 20.63 -15.82 -3.17
CA SER A 155 21.94 -15.95 -3.80
C SER A 155 21.86 -15.92 -5.32
N HIS A 156 22.79 -15.20 -5.95
CA HIS A 156 23.00 -15.24 -7.39
C HIS A 156 23.37 -16.63 -7.90
N THR A 157 24.00 -17.45 -7.04
CA THR A 157 24.29 -18.87 -7.38
C THR A 157 23.05 -19.70 -7.60
N ASP A 158 21.91 -19.28 -7.04
CA ASP A 158 20.61 -19.94 -7.18
C ASP A 158 19.79 -19.35 -8.35
N GLY A 159 20.43 -18.53 -9.19
CA GLY A 159 19.86 -17.92 -10.39
C GLY A 159 19.05 -16.66 -10.14
N TRP A 160 19.22 -16.01 -8.98
CA TRP A 160 18.73 -14.65 -8.73
C TRP A 160 19.68 -13.63 -9.35
N TYR A 161 19.20 -12.44 -9.68
CA TYR A 161 20.00 -11.47 -10.42
C TYR A 161 19.62 -10.01 -10.19
N ALA A 162 18.32 -9.73 -10.10
CA ALA A 162 17.78 -8.40 -9.86
C ALA A 162 16.39 -8.53 -9.25
N ILE A 163 16.33 -8.48 -7.92
CA ILE A 163 15.08 -8.52 -7.19
C ILE A 163 14.26 -7.28 -7.52
N ILE A 164 13.01 -7.54 -7.90
CA ILE A 164 12.10 -6.49 -8.30
C ILE A 164 11.37 -5.90 -7.09
N GLY A 165 11.34 -6.59 -5.95
CA GLY A 165 10.48 -6.27 -4.82
C GLY A 165 9.00 -6.57 -5.12
N GLY A 166 8.06 -5.92 -4.43
CA GLY A 166 6.65 -6.30 -4.52
C GLY A 166 5.71 -5.64 -3.51
N TYR A 167 4.64 -6.35 -3.14
CA TYR A 167 3.55 -5.82 -2.29
C TYR A 167 3.03 -6.88 -1.30
N VAL A 168 2.59 -6.41 -0.13
CA VAL A 168 1.79 -7.23 0.79
C VAL A 168 0.37 -7.40 0.21
N VAL A 169 -0.06 -8.64 0.04
CA VAL A 169 -1.35 -8.95 -0.60
C VAL A 169 -2.51 -8.62 0.34
N ARG A 170 -3.33 -7.67 -0.10
CA ARG A 170 -4.63 -7.33 0.51
C ARG A 170 -5.80 -7.54 -0.47
N ASP A 171 -5.55 -8.16 -1.63
CA ASP A 171 -6.59 -8.49 -2.63
C ASP A 171 -7.41 -9.71 -2.16
N PRO A 172 -8.73 -9.57 -1.93
CA PRO A 172 -9.57 -10.72 -1.56
C PRO A 172 -9.73 -11.76 -2.68
N ALA A 173 -9.28 -11.46 -3.91
CA ALA A 173 -9.27 -12.42 -5.01
C ALA A 173 -8.06 -13.39 -4.98
N VAL A 174 -7.13 -13.21 -4.05
CA VAL A 174 -5.94 -14.06 -3.85
C VAL A 174 -5.83 -14.45 -2.36
N PRO A 175 -6.88 -15.07 -1.77
CA PRO A 175 -6.96 -15.27 -0.32
C PRO A 175 -5.83 -16.13 0.26
N GLU A 176 -5.27 -17.04 -0.52
CA GLU A 176 -4.15 -17.90 -0.13
C GLU A 176 -2.84 -17.14 0.12
N LEU A 177 -2.71 -15.91 -0.39
CA LEU A 177 -1.57 -15.04 -0.15
C LEU A 177 -1.88 -13.88 0.80
N ALA A 178 -3.09 -13.82 1.37
CA ALA A 178 -3.51 -12.70 2.22
C ALA A 178 -2.51 -12.39 3.35
N GLY A 179 -1.99 -11.16 3.36
CA GLY A 179 -1.00 -10.69 4.33
C GLY A 179 0.44 -11.13 4.10
N ARG A 180 0.72 -11.89 3.04
CA ARG A 180 2.08 -12.22 2.60
C ARG A 180 2.59 -11.18 1.62
N TYR A 181 3.87 -10.88 1.69
CA TYR A 181 4.59 -10.07 0.71
C TYR A 181 4.90 -10.94 -0.50
N VAL A 182 4.29 -10.62 -1.64
CA VAL A 182 4.59 -11.24 -2.93
C VAL A 182 5.66 -10.43 -3.62
N TYR A 183 6.70 -11.09 -4.09
CA TYR A 183 7.85 -10.49 -4.76
C TYR A 183 8.39 -11.43 -5.85
N GLY A 184 9.36 -10.95 -6.61
CA GLY A 184 10.05 -11.75 -7.60
C GLY A 184 11.34 -11.09 -8.08
N ASP A 185 11.96 -11.75 -9.03
CA ASP A 185 13.23 -11.37 -9.64
C ASP A 185 13.07 -11.24 -11.15
N ASN A 186 13.82 -10.31 -11.75
CA ASN A 186 13.73 -10.04 -13.18
C ASN A 186 14.05 -11.25 -14.04
N ALA A 187 15.10 -12.00 -13.67
CA ALA A 187 15.63 -13.11 -14.45
C ALA A 187 14.88 -14.43 -14.19
N LYS A 188 14.40 -14.67 -12.96
CA LYS A 188 13.69 -15.93 -12.64
C LYS A 188 12.25 -15.96 -13.14
N GLY A 189 11.55 -14.83 -13.05
CA GLY A 189 10.13 -14.71 -13.38
C GLY A 189 9.15 -15.43 -12.43
N ASP A 190 9.58 -16.45 -11.68
CA ASP A 190 8.74 -17.05 -10.63
C ASP A 190 8.45 -16.06 -9.51
N LEU A 191 7.20 -16.05 -9.04
CA LEU A 191 6.78 -15.20 -7.92
C LEU A 191 6.86 -15.98 -6.61
N TYR A 192 7.42 -15.34 -5.59
CA TYR A 192 7.63 -15.87 -4.25
C TYR A 192 6.76 -15.10 -3.26
N ALA A 193 6.49 -15.70 -2.09
CA ALA A 193 5.77 -15.02 -1.04
C ALA A 193 6.25 -15.41 0.36
N ALA A 194 6.32 -14.42 1.25
CA ALA A 194 6.67 -14.64 2.65
C ALA A 194 5.85 -13.74 3.58
N THR A 195 5.66 -14.15 4.82
CA THR A 195 5.17 -13.26 5.87
C THR A 195 6.35 -12.54 6.48
N LEU A 196 6.41 -11.22 6.33
CA LEU A 196 7.52 -10.40 6.85
C LEU A 196 7.24 -9.92 8.26
N SER A 197 8.30 -9.76 9.04
CA SER A 197 8.29 -9.20 10.39
C SER A 197 9.65 -8.55 10.65
N PRO A 198 9.79 -7.66 11.66
CA PRO A 198 11.09 -7.08 11.96
C PRO A 198 12.15 -8.17 12.19
N GLY A 199 13.22 -8.13 11.39
CA GLY A 199 14.36 -9.05 11.48
C GLY A 199 14.09 -10.51 11.04
N SER A 200 12.94 -10.84 10.44
CA SER A 200 12.70 -12.20 9.94
C SER A 200 11.59 -12.30 8.90
N ALA A 201 11.64 -13.34 8.09
CA ALA A 201 10.55 -13.76 7.23
C ALA A 201 10.15 -15.21 7.54
N LYS A 202 8.87 -15.55 7.32
CA LYS A 202 8.34 -16.89 7.54
C LYS A 202 7.56 -17.40 6.33
N GLY A 203 7.71 -18.70 6.09
CA GLY A 203 7.02 -19.38 4.99
C GLY A 203 7.39 -18.78 3.65
N ASP A 204 8.66 -18.46 3.44
CA ASP A 204 9.15 -18.05 2.14
C ASP A 204 9.10 -19.25 1.16
N GLY A 205 8.72 -18.97 -0.09
CA GLY A 205 8.62 -19.98 -1.12
C GLY A 205 7.82 -19.54 -2.34
N ALA A 206 7.99 -20.31 -3.42
CA ALA A 206 7.31 -20.08 -4.69
C ALA A 206 5.78 -20.17 -4.53
N THR A 207 5.08 -19.27 -5.21
CA THR A 207 3.62 -19.22 -5.25
C THR A 207 3.03 -20.13 -6.33
N GLY A 208 3.85 -20.59 -7.28
CA GLY A 208 3.42 -21.28 -8.50
C GLY A 208 3.01 -20.32 -9.64
N MET A 209 3.02 -19.00 -9.41
CA MET A 209 2.83 -18.01 -10.46
C MET A 209 4.15 -17.66 -11.13
N HIS A 210 4.10 -17.42 -12.44
CA HIS A 210 5.26 -17.07 -13.27
C HIS A 210 4.95 -15.86 -14.15
N VAL A 211 5.88 -14.90 -14.17
CA VAL A 211 5.87 -13.69 -14.99
C VAL A 211 7.27 -13.48 -15.56
N ALA A 212 7.49 -13.90 -16.80
CA ALA A 212 8.76 -13.67 -17.49
C ALA A 212 9.10 -12.17 -17.57
N ASP A 213 10.39 -11.83 -17.52
CA ASP A 213 10.90 -10.46 -17.57
C ASP A 213 10.17 -9.49 -16.62
N LEU A 214 9.91 -9.96 -15.41
CA LEU A 214 9.24 -9.19 -14.37
C LEU A 214 9.98 -7.86 -14.15
N SER A 215 9.29 -6.73 -14.31
CA SER A 215 9.88 -5.40 -14.07
C SER A 215 9.25 -4.65 -12.91
N GLY A 216 8.08 -5.09 -12.45
CA GLY A 216 7.44 -4.43 -11.34
C GLY A 216 6.08 -4.95 -10.99
N PHE A 217 5.62 -4.50 -9.84
CA PHE A 217 4.26 -4.69 -9.37
C PHE A 217 3.52 -3.37 -9.30
N GLY A 218 2.19 -3.45 -9.21
CA GLY A 218 1.33 -2.32 -8.92
C GLY A 218 0.01 -2.76 -8.30
N GLU A 219 -0.58 -1.87 -7.52
CA GLU A 219 -1.85 -2.12 -6.86
C GLU A 219 -2.86 -1.04 -7.27
N ASP A 220 -4.10 -1.45 -7.56
CA ASP A 220 -5.15 -0.49 -7.91
C ASP A 220 -5.88 0.08 -6.68
N ALA A 221 -6.84 0.98 -6.93
CA ALA A 221 -7.61 1.60 -5.85
C ALA A 221 -8.47 0.62 -5.03
N ALA A 222 -8.82 -0.55 -5.59
CA ALA A 222 -9.60 -1.60 -4.93
C ALA A 222 -8.71 -2.60 -4.17
N GLY A 223 -7.41 -2.48 -4.36
CA GLY A 223 -6.39 -3.31 -3.74
C GLY A 223 -6.03 -4.56 -4.51
N ARG A 224 -6.34 -4.57 -5.81
CA ARG A 224 -6.00 -5.69 -6.69
C ARG A 224 -4.55 -5.59 -7.14
N LEU A 225 -3.85 -6.71 -7.08
CA LEU A 225 -2.42 -6.78 -7.37
C LEU A 225 -2.16 -7.13 -8.84
N TYR A 226 -1.20 -6.45 -9.43
CA TYR A 226 -0.76 -6.61 -10.80
C TYR A 226 0.75 -6.77 -10.87
N ALA A 227 1.22 -7.55 -11.82
CA ALA A 227 2.62 -7.70 -12.19
C ALA A 227 2.82 -7.24 -13.64
N ALA A 228 3.89 -6.52 -13.91
CA ALA A 228 4.24 -6.00 -15.22
C ALA A 228 5.50 -6.69 -15.73
N SER A 229 5.48 -7.09 -16.99
CA SER A 229 6.59 -7.70 -17.69
C SER A 229 7.16 -6.74 -18.74
N LEU A 230 8.48 -6.76 -18.94
CA LEU A 230 9.13 -6.03 -20.04
C LEU A 230 8.79 -6.62 -21.42
N ASP A 231 8.26 -7.85 -21.48
CA ASP A 231 7.71 -8.42 -22.71
C ASP A 231 6.39 -7.75 -23.15
N GLY A 232 5.88 -6.80 -22.35
CA GLY A 232 4.70 -5.99 -22.62
C GLY A 232 3.42 -6.30 -21.85
N PRO A 233 3.14 -7.54 -21.36
CA PRO A 233 1.89 -7.79 -20.65
C PRO A 233 1.88 -7.24 -19.22
N VAL A 234 0.67 -6.94 -18.75
CA VAL A 234 0.38 -6.69 -17.34
C VAL A 234 -0.60 -7.75 -16.87
N TYR A 235 -0.16 -8.56 -15.92
CA TYR A 235 -0.93 -9.64 -15.32
C TYR A 235 -1.69 -9.14 -14.11
N ARG A 236 -2.92 -9.61 -13.94
CA ARG A 236 -3.64 -9.48 -12.67
C ARG A 236 -3.48 -10.78 -11.91
N LEU A 237 -3.03 -10.71 -10.67
CA LEU A 237 -2.96 -11.89 -9.80
C LEU A 237 -4.37 -12.26 -9.33
N VAL A 238 -4.70 -13.55 -9.45
CA VAL A 238 -5.98 -14.14 -9.08
C VAL A 238 -5.74 -15.55 -8.55
N SER A 239 -6.56 -15.99 -7.61
CA SER A 239 -6.59 -17.39 -7.20
C SER A 239 -7.22 -18.23 -8.31
N ASP A 240 -6.62 -19.40 -8.60
CA ASP A 240 -7.23 -20.45 -9.42
C ASP A 240 -8.34 -21.18 -8.68
N THR A 241 -8.48 -20.96 -7.37
CA THR A 241 -9.59 -21.50 -6.59
C THR A 241 -10.85 -20.71 -6.94
N PRO A 242 -11.91 -21.35 -7.49
CA PRO A 242 -13.17 -20.67 -7.73
C PRO A 242 -13.65 -20.02 -6.42
N PRO A 243 -14.16 -18.77 -6.43
CA PRO A 243 -14.78 -18.21 -5.24
C PRO A 243 -15.85 -19.20 -4.78
N ALA A 244 -15.76 -19.64 -3.53
CA ALA A 244 -16.69 -20.61 -2.98
C ALA A 244 -18.13 -20.16 -3.32
N PRO A 245 -18.97 -21.04 -3.90
CA PRO A 245 -20.36 -20.68 -4.15
C PRO A 245 -20.97 -20.26 -2.81
N PRO A 246 -21.88 -19.27 -2.77
CA PRO A 246 -22.56 -18.89 -1.54
C PRO A 246 -23.26 -20.13 -0.98
N GLY A 247 -22.68 -20.71 0.07
CA GLY A 247 -23.09 -21.98 0.62
C GLY A 247 -24.53 -21.92 1.11
N THR A 248 -25.41 -22.69 0.48
CA THR A 248 -26.70 -23.05 1.03
C THR A 248 -26.47 -23.88 2.28
N GLY A 249 -27.03 -23.43 3.41
CA GLY A 249 -26.85 -24.06 4.71
C GLY A 249 -27.18 -25.55 4.72
N GLY A 250 -26.28 -26.31 5.34
CA GLY A 250 -26.49 -27.65 5.86
C GLY A 250 -25.59 -27.80 7.10
N PRO A 251 -26.09 -28.37 8.21
CA PRO A 251 -25.35 -28.39 9.47
C PRO A 251 -24.28 -29.49 9.43
N PRO A 252 -23.05 -29.25 9.91
CA PRO A 252 -22.14 -30.35 10.18
C PRO A 252 -22.39 -30.89 11.59
N LEU A 253 -22.68 -32.19 11.63
CA LEU A 253 -22.61 -33.01 12.83
C LEU A 253 -21.14 -33.17 13.27
N GLY A 254 -20.91 -32.87 14.54
CA GLY A 254 -19.95 -33.45 15.49
C GLY A 254 -18.59 -34.00 15.03
N GLY A 255 -17.53 -33.40 15.57
CA GLY A 255 -16.21 -34.02 15.83
C GLY A 255 -15.23 -33.01 16.44
N PRO A 256 -14.48 -33.30 17.53
CA PRO A 256 -14.16 -32.30 18.56
C PRO A 256 -12.74 -31.73 18.49
N GLY A 257 -12.56 -30.47 18.91
CA GLY A 257 -11.24 -29.95 19.27
C GLY A 257 -11.12 -28.41 19.36
N GLY A 258 -11.51 -27.83 20.50
CA GLY A 258 -10.90 -26.61 21.07
C GLY A 258 -11.20 -25.26 20.41
N GLY A 259 -12.41 -24.71 20.61
CA GLY A 259 -12.76 -23.34 20.22
C GLY A 259 -12.37 -22.29 21.27
N ALA A 260 -11.55 -21.31 20.88
CA ALA A 260 -11.54 -19.97 21.46
C ALA A 260 -12.62 -19.15 20.72
N GLY A 261 -13.56 -18.57 21.47
CA GLY A 261 -14.69 -17.83 20.91
C GLY A 261 -14.26 -16.58 20.15
N GLY A 262 -14.40 -16.61 18.83
CA GLY A 262 -14.33 -15.43 17.97
C GLY A 262 -15.66 -14.66 17.99
N ASP A 263 -15.57 -13.33 18.03
CA ASP A 263 -16.74 -12.46 17.96
C ASP A 263 -17.48 -12.63 16.63
N THR A 264 -18.73 -13.06 16.70
CA THR A 264 -19.61 -13.29 15.54
C THR A 264 -20.72 -12.25 15.45
N THR A 265 -20.70 -11.23 16.32
CA THR A 265 -21.77 -10.24 16.41
C THR A 265 -21.46 -9.05 15.50
N PRO A 266 -22.34 -8.72 14.53
CA PRO A 266 -22.14 -7.53 13.70
C PRO A 266 -22.27 -6.22 14.47
N PRO A 267 -21.51 -5.17 14.08
CA PRO A 267 -21.56 -3.87 14.75
C PRO A 267 -22.95 -3.24 14.58
N ASN A 268 -23.51 -2.69 15.66
CA ASN A 268 -24.79 -1.99 15.62
C ASN A 268 -24.61 -0.56 15.07
N VAL A 269 -24.86 -0.42 13.77
CA VAL A 269 -24.75 0.88 13.09
C VAL A 269 -26.04 1.70 13.17
N THR A 270 -25.91 2.96 13.56
CA THR A 270 -26.96 3.97 13.50
C THR A 270 -26.74 4.89 12.30
N LEU A 271 -27.74 5.01 11.42
CA LEU A 271 -27.76 5.95 10.30
C LEU A 271 -28.85 7.00 10.49
N ARG A 272 -28.46 8.27 10.67
CA ARG A 272 -29.38 9.41 10.76
C ARG A 272 -29.25 10.30 9.53
N VAL A 273 -30.37 10.53 8.86
CA VAL A 273 -30.46 11.39 7.68
C VAL A 273 -31.70 12.26 7.84
N ALA A 274 -31.56 13.58 7.66
CA ALA A 274 -32.72 14.47 7.69
C ALA A 274 -33.75 14.06 6.63
N ARG A 275 -35.04 14.01 7.00
CA ARG A 275 -36.13 13.56 6.12
C ARG A 275 -36.23 14.37 4.82
N ARG A 276 -35.80 15.64 4.84
CA ARG A 276 -35.72 16.55 3.68
C ARG A 276 -34.34 17.20 3.64
N GLN A 277 -33.71 17.25 2.47
CA GLN A 277 -32.43 17.95 2.26
C GLN A 277 -32.41 18.75 0.96
N HIS A 278 -31.92 19.99 1.02
CA HIS A 278 -31.79 20.94 -0.10
C HIS A 278 -30.61 20.60 -1.03
N VAL A 279 -30.56 19.37 -1.52
CA VAL A 279 -29.40 18.81 -2.23
C VAL A 279 -29.19 19.48 -3.59
N LEU A 280 -30.24 20.01 -4.23
CA LEU A 280 -30.10 20.69 -5.52
C LEU A 280 -29.43 22.07 -5.35
N ARG A 281 -29.75 22.80 -4.28
CA ARG A 281 -29.07 24.04 -3.88
C ARG A 281 -27.67 23.79 -3.33
N THR A 282 -27.51 22.88 -2.38
CA THR A 282 -26.23 22.66 -1.66
C THR A 282 -25.25 21.76 -2.41
N LYS A 283 -25.74 21.01 -3.41
CA LYS A 283 -24.98 20.00 -4.18
C LYS A 283 -24.37 18.90 -3.29
N ARG A 284 -24.94 18.66 -2.10
CA ARG A 284 -24.40 17.76 -1.07
C ARG A 284 -25.53 17.04 -0.31
N PHE A 285 -25.34 15.76 0.01
CA PHE A 285 -26.07 15.07 1.08
C PHE A 285 -25.24 15.07 2.35
N VAL A 286 -25.93 15.13 3.48
CA VAL A 286 -25.32 14.92 4.80
C VAL A 286 -26.00 13.74 5.46
N ALA A 287 -25.20 12.78 5.92
CA ALA A 287 -25.63 11.70 6.79
C ALA A 287 -24.80 11.73 8.07
N GLN A 288 -25.40 11.43 9.21
CA GLN A 288 -24.68 11.15 10.45
C GLN A 288 -24.71 9.65 10.68
N VAL A 289 -23.54 9.10 10.99
CA VAL A 289 -23.36 7.66 11.17
C VAL A 289 -22.56 7.42 12.45
N SER A 290 -22.93 6.40 13.21
CA SER A 290 -22.14 5.90 14.34
C SER A 290 -22.25 4.39 14.43
N CYS A 291 -21.22 3.74 14.96
CA CYS A 291 -21.27 2.34 15.42
C CYS A 291 -21.12 2.31 16.93
N ASP A 292 -21.63 1.28 17.57
CA ASP A 292 -21.40 0.98 18.99
C ASP A 292 -19.95 0.55 19.28
N GLU A 293 -19.27 -0.06 18.30
CA GLU A 293 -17.86 -0.44 18.35
C GLU A 293 -17.02 0.17 17.21
N GLN A 294 -15.72 -0.11 17.19
CA GLN A 294 -14.84 0.36 16.12
C GLN A 294 -15.20 -0.33 14.80
N CYS A 295 -15.55 0.45 13.78
CA CYS A 295 -16.05 -0.10 12.54
C CYS A 295 -15.60 0.71 11.32
N GLY A 296 -15.43 0.03 10.18
CA GLY A 296 -15.31 0.66 8.86
C GLY A 296 -16.69 0.99 8.29
N LEU A 297 -16.95 2.26 7.97
CA LEU A 297 -18.22 2.74 7.43
C LEU A 297 -18.10 3.05 5.94
N ALA A 298 -18.92 2.40 5.11
CA ALA A 298 -19.10 2.74 3.69
C ALA A 298 -20.49 3.36 3.46
N VAL A 299 -20.55 4.67 3.31
CA VAL A 299 -21.80 5.43 3.09
C VAL A 299 -21.97 5.77 1.62
N SER A 300 -23.13 5.47 1.05
CA SER A 300 -23.42 5.74 -0.36
C SER A 300 -24.87 6.10 -0.60
N ALA A 301 -25.14 6.72 -1.74
CA ALA A 301 -26.48 6.95 -2.25
C ALA A 301 -26.47 6.81 -3.78
N LYS A 302 -27.64 6.52 -4.37
CA LYS A 302 -27.77 6.36 -5.82
C LYS A 302 -27.12 7.54 -6.57
N ARG A 303 -26.24 7.26 -7.52
CA ARG A 303 -25.50 8.25 -8.33
C ARG A 303 -24.63 9.24 -7.53
N THR A 304 -24.15 8.82 -6.36
CA THR A 304 -23.07 9.47 -5.60
C THR A 304 -21.85 8.54 -5.52
N ARG A 305 -20.65 9.07 -5.34
CA ARG A 305 -19.49 8.24 -4.96
C ARG A 305 -19.64 7.83 -3.50
N ALA A 306 -19.41 6.54 -3.21
CA ALA A 306 -19.36 6.06 -1.83
C ALA A 306 -18.25 6.79 -1.06
N ARG A 307 -18.48 7.06 0.21
CA ARG A 307 -17.50 7.60 1.15
C ARG A 307 -17.20 6.53 2.17
N ARG A 308 -15.92 6.21 2.31
CA ARG A 308 -15.39 5.28 3.31
C ARG A 308 -14.71 6.08 4.41
N VAL A 309 -15.02 5.76 5.66
CA VAL A 309 -14.44 6.38 6.86
C VAL A 309 -14.38 5.33 7.97
N THR A 310 -13.35 5.37 8.80
CA THR A 310 -13.26 4.56 10.02
C THR A 310 -13.86 5.35 11.18
N ALA A 311 -14.65 4.71 12.02
CA ALA A 311 -15.22 5.31 13.23
C ALA A 311 -14.73 4.56 14.46
N ALA A 312 -14.26 5.30 15.47
CA ALA A 312 -14.12 4.75 16.81
C ALA A 312 -15.49 4.42 17.41
N ALA A 313 -15.52 3.52 18.40
CA ALA A 313 -16.71 3.14 19.13
C ALA A 313 -17.53 4.37 19.59
N ASN A 314 -18.82 4.38 19.30
CA ASN A 314 -19.79 5.45 19.61
C ASN A 314 -19.51 6.82 18.98
N ALA A 315 -18.49 6.97 18.14
CA ALA A 315 -18.17 8.23 17.47
C ALA A 315 -19.24 8.59 16.42
N ARG A 316 -19.76 9.82 16.50
CA ARG A 316 -20.73 10.34 15.51
C ARG A 316 -20.00 11.03 14.37
N ILE A 317 -19.99 10.39 13.21
CA ILE A 317 -19.29 10.87 12.02
C ILE A 317 -20.29 11.52 11.07
N ARG A 318 -20.00 12.76 10.66
CA ARG A 318 -20.78 13.48 9.65
C ARG A 318 -20.20 13.21 8.26
N VAL A 319 -20.91 12.43 7.46
CA VAL A 319 -20.49 12.05 6.10
C VAL A 319 -21.20 12.91 5.05
N VAL A 320 -20.41 13.51 4.15
CA VAL A 320 -20.91 14.33 3.05
C VAL A 320 -20.77 13.60 1.71
N LEU A 321 -21.89 13.24 1.10
CA LEU A 321 -21.93 12.65 -0.24
C LEU A 321 -22.15 13.74 -1.29
N ARG A 322 -21.39 13.68 -2.39
CA ARG A 322 -21.50 14.63 -3.51
C ARG A 322 -22.11 13.93 -4.73
N PRO A 323 -23.32 14.31 -5.17
CA PRO A 323 -23.90 13.80 -6.40
C PRO A 323 -23.12 14.29 -7.62
N SER A 324 -23.08 13.49 -8.68
CA SER A 324 -22.47 13.92 -9.94
C SER A 324 -23.27 15.05 -10.61
N ARG A 325 -22.64 15.83 -11.49
CA ARG A 325 -23.32 16.87 -12.29
C ARG A 325 -24.51 16.29 -13.08
N LYS A 326 -24.34 15.08 -13.65
CA LYS A 326 -25.41 14.34 -14.35
C LYS A 326 -26.58 14.00 -13.41
N ALA A 327 -26.29 13.57 -12.18
CA ALA A 327 -27.31 13.27 -11.18
C ALA A 327 -28.11 14.52 -10.77
N LEU A 328 -27.43 15.64 -10.50
CA LEU A 328 -28.09 16.90 -10.12
C LEU A 328 -29.03 17.41 -11.23
N ARG A 329 -28.62 17.34 -12.50
CA ARG A 329 -29.47 17.71 -13.64
C ARG A 329 -30.74 16.84 -13.72
N LEU A 330 -30.57 15.52 -13.61
CA LEU A 330 -31.69 14.57 -13.63
C LEU A 330 -32.66 14.82 -12.47
N TRP A 331 -32.14 14.98 -11.25
CA TRP A 331 -32.97 15.19 -10.06
C TRP A 331 -33.70 16.52 -10.08
N SER A 332 -33.06 17.56 -10.61
CA SER A 332 -33.72 18.86 -10.83
C SER A 332 -34.92 18.74 -11.77
N ARG A 333 -34.81 17.95 -12.85
CA ARG A 333 -35.95 17.68 -13.75
C ARG A 333 -37.07 16.91 -13.03
N ILE A 334 -36.75 15.86 -12.27
CA ILE A 334 -37.72 15.05 -11.54
C ILE A 334 -38.45 15.87 -10.49
N VAL A 335 -37.72 16.65 -9.68
CA VAL A 335 -38.32 17.50 -8.63
C VAL A 335 -39.20 18.59 -9.24
N ARG A 336 -38.83 19.16 -10.39
CA ARG A 336 -39.69 20.13 -11.10
C ARG A 336 -40.98 19.53 -11.65
N ARG A 337 -40.92 18.30 -12.20
CA ARG A 337 -42.07 17.66 -12.87
C ARG A 337 -43.02 16.94 -11.91
N HIS A 338 -42.48 16.31 -10.88
CA HIS A 338 -43.24 15.40 -10.00
C HIS A 338 -43.27 15.86 -8.53
N HIS A 339 -42.62 16.97 -8.18
CA HIS A 339 -42.56 17.56 -6.82
C HIS A 339 -42.05 16.63 -5.70
N LYS A 340 -41.63 15.40 -6.03
CA LYS A 340 -41.23 14.36 -5.08
C LYS A 340 -40.12 13.52 -5.67
N LEU A 341 -38.95 13.56 -5.02
CA LEU A 341 -37.84 12.66 -5.27
C LEU A 341 -37.35 12.14 -3.92
N VAL A 342 -37.41 10.82 -3.73
CA VAL A 342 -36.89 10.14 -2.53
C VAL A 342 -35.70 9.30 -2.93
N ILE A 343 -34.59 9.48 -2.22
CA ILE A 343 -33.34 8.75 -2.43
C ILE A 343 -33.03 7.96 -1.17
N ARG A 344 -32.50 6.75 -1.34
CA ARG A 344 -32.04 5.91 -0.25
C ARG A 344 -30.53 6.13 -0.07
N VAL A 345 -30.14 6.47 1.16
CA VAL A 345 -28.75 6.47 1.62
C VAL A 345 -28.51 5.14 2.30
N HIS A 346 -27.42 4.47 1.95
CA HIS A 346 -26.99 3.20 2.49
C HIS A 346 -25.72 3.41 3.30
N VAL A 347 -25.61 2.71 4.43
CA VAL A 347 -24.35 2.52 5.13
C VAL A 347 -24.12 1.04 5.32
N ARG A 348 -22.90 0.59 5.04
CA ARG A 348 -22.38 -0.70 5.48
C ARG A 348 -21.32 -0.44 6.54
N ALA A 349 -21.50 -0.99 7.73
CA ALA A 349 -20.51 -1.03 8.80
C ALA A 349 -19.89 -2.43 8.81
N THR A 350 -18.58 -2.51 9.05
CA THR A 350 -17.84 -3.77 9.20
C THR A 350 -16.90 -3.63 10.40
N ASP A 351 -16.92 -4.58 11.33
CA ASP A 351 -16.01 -4.62 12.49
C ASP A 351 -14.65 -5.25 12.12
N ALA A 352 -13.80 -5.47 13.11
CA ALA A 352 -12.49 -6.12 12.93
C ALA A 352 -12.58 -7.62 12.68
N ALA A 353 -13.63 -8.29 13.19
CA ALA A 353 -13.89 -9.71 12.98
C ALA A 353 -14.51 -10.00 11.59
N GLY A 354 -14.83 -8.95 10.82
CA GLY A 354 -15.43 -9.04 9.49
C GLY A 354 -16.96 -9.13 9.50
N ASN A 355 -17.60 -9.10 10.68
CA ASN A 355 -19.04 -9.05 10.78
C ASN A 355 -19.53 -7.69 10.25
N ALA A 356 -20.66 -7.70 9.55
CA ALA A 356 -21.11 -6.51 8.85
C ALA A 356 -22.61 -6.26 9.00
N THR A 357 -22.96 -5.00 9.26
CA THR A 357 -24.34 -4.52 9.32
C THR A 357 -24.58 -3.51 8.22
N THR A 358 -25.69 -3.67 7.48
CA THR A 358 -26.13 -2.66 6.51
C THR A 358 -27.41 -1.99 6.98
N ARG A 359 -27.42 -0.65 6.99
CA ARG A 359 -28.63 0.15 7.24
C ARG A 359 -28.91 1.08 6.07
N SER A 360 -30.17 1.47 5.93
CA SER A 360 -30.54 2.45 4.92
C SER A 360 -31.59 3.42 5.43
N ALA A 361 -31.54 4.66 4.96
CA ALA A 361 -32.47 5.71 5.29
C ALA A 361 -32.97 6.40 4.03
N ARG A 362 -34.26 6.78 4.02
CA ARG A 362 -34.88 7.52 2.91
C ARG A 362 -34.77 9.02 3.18
N VAL A 363 -34.33 9.77 2.17
CA VAL A 363 -34.26 11.24 2.18
C VAL A 363 -35.04 11.81 1.00
N ARG A 364 -35.91 12.78 1.26
CA ARG A 364 -36.58 13.56 0.21
C ARG A 364 -35.62 14.66 -0.26
N VAL A 365 -35.28 14.62 -1.54
CA VAL A 365 -34.52 15.68 -2.20
C VAL A 365 -35.45 16.86 -2.48
N VAL A 366 -35.10 18.02 -1.96
CA VAL A 366 -35.80 19.28 -2.22
C VAL A 366 -34.84 20.28 -2.88
N ARG A 367 -35.42 21.29 -3.52
CA ARG A 367 -34.68 22.28 -4.30
C ARG A 367 -33.72 23.08 -3.44
#